data_AF-A0A1B9KZB4-F1
#
_entry.id   AF-A0A1B9KZB4-F1
#
_cell.length_a   1.000
_cell.length_b   1.000
_cell.length_c   1.000
_cell.angle_alpha   90.00
_cell.angle_beta   90.00
_cell.angle_gamma   90.00
#
_symmetry.space_group_name_H-M   'P 1'
#
loop_
_entity.id
_entity.type
_entity.pdbx_description
1 polymer ?
#
loop_
_entity_poly.entity_id
_entity_poly.type
_entity_poly.pdbx_seq_one_letter_code
_entity_poly.pdbx_strand_id
1 'polypeptide(L)'
;MTNQVIHGSAPYLTLDGGITKTESLEELLGITLSNNKSYIPQGVSKRLYPNGIIDFSSEINPIELPNKTDTFESVQTIVPMANYPRIDLAELVGKPYNYGKDDDDEHLSATGSLTIKWQNRKGEDITDAVKAYPNKPLNICNAPYKLTLTATDAELWTQYGIPKGSHFSGSSHSYYIKPKIDIPLACYAQPNLNNGTGKYAGPKEQWDQYDGFKVQSLSNASKNFPTTGANNLYFKLILAGMTARQMIAINGSIVKPVSGMGITLSLTAENNALDKNVVRVTLKGPTKDSMNKMFKPARFELYRDKAKNLIYQFKIDRWFIVKPGNTGQNYNNALSFCKNLSSSQTYFVPAAQDYTNANGYDWNLGVPGQGNTYQRRISYWNNSQWVGGLFSEWGIIYDYRDAGWDPGDYWVTDVSQEGKRYNVFAKLGDIDIHFWNNSSDRVACVAW
;
A
#
# COMPACT_ATOMS: atom_id res chain seq x y z
N MET A 1 -20.97 7.92 -71.32
CA MET A 1 -19.77 7.81 -70.45
C MET A 1 -19.87 6.49 -69.73
N THR A 2 -18.96 5.57 -70.00
CA THR A 2 -18.81 4.32 -69.26
C THR A 2 -18.12 4.65 -67.94
N ASN A 3 -18.85 4.59 -66.82
CA ASN A 3 -18.27 4.60 -65.49
C ASN A 3 -17.45 3.31 -65.33
N GLN A 4 -16.15 3.40 -65.58
CA GLN A 4 -15.24 2.33 -65.19
C GLN A 4 -15.19 2.31 -63.67
N VAL A 5 -15.68 1.22 -63.09
CA VAL A 5 -15.49 0.92 -61.68
C VAL A 5 -14.00 0.69 -61.47
N ILE A 6 -13.36 1.56 -60.68
CA ILE A 6 -11.98 1.36 -60.25
C ILE A 6 -12.02 0.18 -59.25
N HIS A 7 -11.34 -0.91 -59.60
CA HIS A 7 -11.19 -2.08 -58.74
C HIS A 7 -10.02 -1.83 -57.79
N GLY A 8 -10.33 -1.24 -56.64
CA GLY A 8 -9.36 -0.92 -55.58
C GLY A 8 -9.30 -1.97 -54.48
N SER A 9 -8.52 -1.68 -53.44
CA SER A 9 -8.54 -2.44 -52.19
C SER A 9 -9.45 -1.79 -51.16
N ALA A 10 -9.89 -2.54 -50.15
CA ALA A 10 -10.68 -1.97 -49.07
C ALA A 10 -9.86 -0.95 -48.26
N PRO A 11 -10.48 0.11 -47.71
CA PRO A 11 -9.79 1.03 -46.81
C PRO A 11 -9.18 0.29 -45.62
N TYR A 12 -7.97 0.66 -45.22
CA TYR A 12 -7.20 -0.05 -44.21
C TYR A 12 -6.48 0.90 -43.25
N LEU A 13 -6.07 0.35 -42.10
CA LEU A 13 -5.23 1.03 -41.14
C LEU A 13 -3.75 0.73 -41.38
N THR A 14 -2.88 1.68 -41.07
CA THR A 14 -1.42 1.54 -41.18
C THR A 14 -0.70 2.43 -40.17
N LEU A 15 0.38 1.92 -39.58
CA LEU A 15 1.22 2.64 -38.62
C LEU A 15 2.54 3.13 -39.21
N ASP A 16 2.88 2.69 -40.42
CA ASP A 16 4.16 2.91 -41.09
C ASP A 16 3.99 3.65 -42.43
N GLY A 17 2.91 4.43 -42.56
CA GLY A 17 2.66 5.28 -43.72
C GLY A 17 2.18 4.54 -44.97
N GLY A 18 1.63 3.33 -44.82
CA GLY A 18 1.05 2.53 -45.89
C GLY A 18 1.90 1.35 -46.34
N ILE A 19 3.04 1.09 -45.70
CA ILE A 19 3.92 -0.04 -46.04
C ILE A 19 3.27 -1.36 -45.61
N THR A 20 2.67 -1.38 -44.43
CA THR A 20 1.95 -2.54 -43.89
C THR A 20 0.48 -2.19 -43.67
N LYS A 21 -0.41 -3.06 -44.17
CA LYS A 21 -1.86 -3.00 -43.92
C LYS A 21 -2.16 -3.76 -42.64
N THR A 22 -2.86 -3.13 -41.71
CA THR A 22 -3.26 -3.73 -40.44
C THR A 22 -4.37 -4.75 -40.66
N GLU A 23 -4.20 -5.94 -40.08
CA GLU A 23 -5.19 -7.03 -40.18
C GLU A 23 -6.15 -7.06 -38.98
N SER A 24 -5.78 -6.43 -37.86
CA SER A 24 -6.54 -6.44 -36.61
C SER A 24 -6.28 -5.18 -35.76
N LEU A 25 -7.27 -4.71 -35.01
CA LEU A 25 -7.08 -3.62 -34.04
C LEU A 25 -6.15 -3.99 -32.88
N GLU A 26 -5.89 -5.28 -32.68
CA GLU A 26 -4.88 -5.75 -31.72
C GLU A 26 -3.48 -5.17 -32.03
N GLU A 27 -3.20 -4.87 -33.29
CA GLU A 27 -1.94 -4.26 -33.72
C GLU A 27 -1.76 -2.82 -33.24
N LEU A 28 -2.84 -2.15 -32.81
CA LEU A 28 -2.81 -0.80 -32.22
C LEU A 28 -2.53 -0.84 -30.71
N LEU A 29 -2.55 -2.03 -30.09
CA LEU A 29 -2.46 -2.20 -28.64
C LEU A 29 -1.03 -2.41 -28.15
N GLY A 30 -0.02 -2.06 -28.96
CA GLY A 30 1.39 -2.08 -28.57
C GLY A 30 1.78 -0.95 -27.61
N ILE A 31 2.83 -1.17 -26.84
CA ILE A 31 3.50 -0.13 -26.03
C ILE A 31 4.97 0.01 -26.42
N THR A 32 5.52 1.19 -26.25
CA THR A 32 6.95 1.48 -26.44
C THR A 32 7.53 2.11 -25.19
N LEU A 33 8.66 1.59 -24.72
CA LEU A 33 9.35 2.10 -23.54
C LEU A 33 10.41 3.14 -23.94
N SER A 34 10.96 3.87 -22.95
CA SER A 34 11.95 4.93 -23.17
C SER A 34 13.28 4.49 -23.81
N ASN A 35 13.56 3.19 -23.86
CA ASN A 35 14.70 2.63 -24.60
C ASN A 35 14.34 2.14 -26.01
N ASN A 36 13.19 2.56 -26.55
CA ASN A 36 12.64 2.16 -27.85
C ASN A 36 12.35 0.66 -28.00
N LYS A 37 12.31 -0.10 -26.89
CA LYS A 37 11.76 -1.47 -26.94
C LYS A 37 10.25 -1.41 -26.95
N SER A 38 9.64 -2.10 -27.91
CA SER A 38 8.19 -2.24 -27.99
C SER A 38 7.75 -3.61 -27.51
N TYR A 39 6.65 -3.63 -26.75
CA TYR A 39 5.94 -4.85 -26.38
C TYR A 39 4.59 -4.86 -27.09
N ILE A 40 4.22 -6.02 -27.62
CA ILE A 40 3.03 -6.19 -28.45
C ILE A 40 2.24 -7.42 -28.00
N PRO A 41 0.92 -7.44 -28.21
CA PRO A 41 0.11 -8.65 -28.01
C PRO A 41 0.55 -9.81 -28.90
N GLN A 42 0.18 -11.03 -28.53
CA GLN A 42 0.58 -12.25 -29.25
C GLN A 42 0.03 -12.33 -30.69
N GLY A 43 -1.15 -11.76 -30.95
CA GLY A 43 -1.79 -11.78 -32.27
C GLY A 43 -1.19 -10.81 -33.30
N VAL A 44 -0.23 -9.97 -32.92
CA VAL A 44 0.26 -8.87 -33.77
C VAL A 44 1.37 -9.31 -34.73
N SER A 45 1.26 -8.85 -35.99
CA SER A 45 2.26 -9.13 -37.03
C SER A 45 3.61 -8.50 -36.70
N LYS A 46 4.67 -9.32 -36.74
CA LYS A 46 6.06 -8.84 -36.66
C LYS A 46 6.44 -7.91 -37.82
N ARG A 47 5.63 -7.77 -38.87
CA ARG A 47 5.92 -6.82 -39.95
C ARG A 47 5.77 -5.37 -39.49
N LEU A 48 4.70 -5.06 -38.75
CA LEU A 48 4.48 -3.73 -38.15
C LEU A 48 5.47 -3.43 -37.02
N TYR A 49 5.86 -4.47 -36.28
CA TYR A 49 6.79 -4.37 -35.17
C TYR A 49 7.96 -5.35 -35.37
N PRO A 50 8.92 -5.05 -36.27
CA PRO A 50 10.01 -5.97 -36.60
C PRO A 50 10.88 -6.33 -35.39
N ASN A 51 10.99 -5.41 -34.43
CA ASN A 51 11.70 -5.60 -33.16
C ASN A 51 10.75 -5.74 -31.95
N GLY A 52 9.46 -5.96 -32.18
CA GLY A 52 8.45 -6.10 -31.14
C GLY A 52 8.64 -7.38 -30.33
N ILE A 53 8.54 -7.25 -29.01
CA ILE A 53 8.59 -8.37 -28.07
C ILE A 53 7.15 -8.79 -27.77
N ILE A 54 6.82 -10.06 -27.99
CA ILE A 54 5.51 -10.58 -27.60
C ILE A 54 5.40 -10.54 -26.07
N ASP A 55 4.35 -9.89 -25.58
CA ASP A 55 4.13 -9.71 -24.16
C ASP A 55 3.55 -10.98 -23.50
N PHE A 56 4.22 -11.43 -22.44
CA PHE A 56 3.74 -12.47 -21.51
C PHE A 56 3.81 -11.98 -20.05
N SER A 57 3.75 -10.65 -19.87
CA SER A 57 3.84 -10.05 -18.55
C SER A 57 2.67 -10.45 -17.66
N SER A 58 2.94 -10.52 -16.36
CA SER A 58 1.96 -10.85 -15.33
C SER A 58 2.29 -10.14 -14.03
N GLU A 59 1.42 -10.26 -13.03
CA GLU A 59 1.65 -9.70 -11.69
C GLU A 59 2.95 -10.22 -11.06
N ILE A 60 3.30 -11.49 -11.33
CA ILE A 60 4.51 -12.12 -10.78
C ILE A 60 5.74 -11.95 -11.69
N ASN A 61 5.52 -11.67 -12.97
CA ASN A 61 6.58 -11.42 -13.95
C ASN A 61 6.27 -10.16 -14.77
N PRO A 62 6.34 -8.95 -14.16
CA PRO A 62 6.05 -7.70 -14.85
C PRO A 62 7.24 -7.23 -15.69
N ILE A 63 6.95 -6.44 -16.74
CA ILE A 63 7.91 -5.67 -17.51
C ILE A 63 8.59 -4.66 -16.58
N GLU A 64 9.91 -4.74 -16.49
CA GLU A 64 10.70 -3.73 -15.78
C GLU A 64 10.99 -2.55 -16.72
N LEU A 65 10.66 -1.34 -16.27
CA LEU A 65 11.05 -0.12 -16.98
C LEU A 65 12.58 -0.01 -17.07
N PRO A 66 13.11 0.47 -18.20
CA PRO A 66 14.55 0.47 -18.44
C PRO A 66 15.33 1.45 -17.57
N ASN A 67 14.75 2.59 -17.18
CA ASN A 67 15.44 3.66 -16.46
C ASN A 67 14.75 4.04 -15.15
N LYS A 68 15.53 4.58 -14.21
CA LYS A 68 15.06 5.00 -12.87
C LYS A 68 14.16 6.23 -12.92
N THR A 69 14.40 7.06 -13.92
CA THR A 69 13.68 8.32 -14.16
C THR A 69 12.44 8.09 -15.00
N ASP A 70 12.14 6.85 -15.40
CA ASP A 70 10.95 6.58 -16.17
C ASP A 70 9.68 6.89 -15.36
N THR A 71 8.76 7.54 -16.04
CA THR A 71 7.48 8.01 -15.52
C THR A 71 6.35 7.25 -16.21
N PHE A 72 5.09 7.58 -15.90
CA PHE A 72 3.97 7.03 -16.66
C PHE A 72 4.03 7.42 -18.14
N GLU A 73 4.51 8.63 -18.45
CA GLU A 73 4.70 9.12 -19.83
C GLU A 73 5.80 8.37 -20.60
N SER A 74 6.73 7.73 -19.88
CA SER A 74 7.77 6.89 -20.50
C SER A 74 7.23 5.59 -21.09
N VAL A 75 5.99 5.22 -20.77
CA VAL A 75 5.25 4.10 -21.39
C VAL A 75 4.34 4.67 -22.47
N GLN A 76 4.85 4.70 -23.69
CA GLN A 76 4.15 5.25 -24.83
C GLN A 76 3.17 4.24 -25.40
N THR A 77 2.02 4.74 -25.85
CA THR A 77 0.95 3.97 -26.49
C THR A 77 0.47 4.75 -27.71
N ILE A 78 -0.39 4.15 -28.53
CA ILE A 78 -1.01 4.87 -29.65
C ILE A 78 -1.93 6.03 -29.20
N VAL A 79 -2.46 6.01 -27.98
CA VAL A 79 -3.27 7.11 -27.44
C VAL A 79 -2.31 8.17 -26.89
N PRO A 80 -2.23 9.35 -27.51
CA PRO A 80 -1.32 10.40 -27.09
C PRO A 80 -1.81 11.07 -25.80
N MET A 81 -0.91 11.70 -25.05
CA MET A 81 -1.26 12.43 -23.82
C MET A 81 -2.29 13.53 -24.04
N ALA A 82 -2.30 14.19 -25.21
CA ALA A 82 -3.29 15.21 -25.56
C ALA A 82 -4.73 14.67 -25.57
N ASN A 83 -4.91 13.39 -25.90
CA ASN A 83 -6.21 12.72 -25.98
C ASN A 83 -6.43 11.73 -24.83
N TYR A 84 -5.57 11.71 -23.82
CA TYR A 84 -5.68 10.72 -22.75
C TYR A 84 -6.98 10.89 -21.93
N PRO A 85 -7.69 9.80 -21.56
CA PRO A 85 -7.35 8.39 -21.77
C PRO A 85 -7.97 7.75 -23.03
N ARG A 86 -8.58 8.53 -23.94
CA ARG A 86 -9.37 8.01 -25.06
C ARG A 86 -9.19 8.82 -26.34
N ILE A 87 -8.93 8.14 -27.45
CA ILE A 87 -8.92 8.73 -28.79
C ILE A 87 -9.90 7.97 -29.69
N ASP A 88 -10.66 8.72 -30.49
CA ASP A 88 -11.54 8.15 -31.52
C ASP A 88 -10.72 7.71 -32.73
N LEU A 89 -11.07 6.57 -33.34
CA LEU A 89 -10.37 6.11 -34.55
C LEU A 89 -10.52 7.11 -35.71
N ALA A 90 -11.63 7.87 -35.74
CA ALA A 90 -11.84 8.98 -36.65
C ALA A 90 -10.72 10.04 -36.59
N GLU A 91 -10.14 10.29 -35.40
CA GLU A 91 -9.00 11.21 -35.26
C GLU A 91 -7.70 10.59 -35.78
N LEU A 92 -7.49 9.30 -35.55
CA LEU A 92 -6.29 8.58 -35.99
C LEU A 92 -6.23 8.38 -37.50
N VAL A 93 -7.37 8.19 -38.17
CA VAL A 93 -7.38 8.01 -39.63
C VAL A 93 -7.04 9.30 -40.37
N GLY A 94 -7.43 10.46 -39.83
CA GLY A 94 -7.22 11.77 -40.41
C GLY A 94 -5.91 12.44 -39.97
N LYS A 95 -5.71 13.69 -40.41
CA LYS A 95 -4.60 14.53 -39.93
C LYS A 95 -4.76 14.80 -38.43
N PRO A 96 -3.67 14.79 -37.64
CA PRO A 96 -2.27 14.72 -38.07
C PRO A 96 -1.70 13.30 -38.20
N TYR A 97 -2.40 12.26 -37.75
CA TYR A 97 -1.84 10.90 -37.66
C TYR A 97 -1.80 10.17 -39.01
N ASN A 98 -2.82 10.34 -39.84
CA ASN A 98 -2.94 9.76 -41.18
C ASN A 98 -2.79 8.23 -41.21
N TYR A 99 -3.33 7.53 -40.19
CA TYR A 99 -3.27 6.07 -40.10
C TYR A 99 -4.31 5.36 -40.97
N GLY A 100 -5.25 6.09 -41.57
CA GLY A 100 -6.20 5.55 -42.53
C GLY A 100 -5.71 5.76 -43.95
N LYS A 101 -5.76 4.71 -44.76
CA LYS A 101 -5.42 4.75 -46.19
C LYS A 101 -6.43 3.97 -47.02
N ASP A 102 -6.63 4.46 -48.23
CA ASP A 102 -7.21 3.74 -49.35
C ASP A 102 -6.24 3.96 -50.52
N ASP A 103 -6.04 2.94 -51.35
CA ASP A 103 -5.10 3.02 -52.48
C ASP A 103 -5.63 4.00 -53.56
N ASP A 104 -6.94 4.28 -53.58
CA ASP A 104 -7.60 5.04 -54.65
C ASP A 104 -8.42 6.26 -54.18
N ASP A 105 -8.60 6.48 -52.87
CA ASP A 105 -9.50 7.51 -52.31
C ASP A 105 -8.84 8.31 -51.16
N GLU A 106 -9.00 9.64 -51.15
CA GLU A 106 -8.37 10.51 -50.12
C GLU A 106 -9.23 10.75 -48.86
N HIS A 107 -10.54 10.46 -48.93
CA HIS A 107 -11.50 10.76 -47.86
C HIS A 107 -12.01 9.50 -47.16
N LEU A 108 -11.49 9.26 -45.96
CA LEU A 108 -11.78 8.08 -45.17
C LEU A 108 -12.46 8.47 -43.85
N SER A 109 -13.47 7.70 -43.45
CA SER A 109 -14.17 7.84 -42.19
C SER A 109 -14.03 6.57 -41.36
N ALA A 110 -14.11 6.71 -40.04
CA ALA A 110 -14.00 5.58 -39.12
C ALA A 110 -14.95 5.70 -37.92
N THR A 111 -15.42 4.56 -37.42
CA THR A 111 -16.06 4.43 -36.10
C THR A 111 -15.11 3.77 -35.11
N GLY A 112 -15.50 3.76 -33.84
CA GLY A 112 -14.76 3.08 -32.78
C GLY A 112 -13.71 3.96 -32.10
N SER A 113 -13.09 3.43 -31.06
CA SER A 113 -12.16 4.19 -30.21
C SER A 113 -11.16 3.30 -29.49
N LEU A 114 -10.06 3.93 -29.08
CA LEU A 114 -9.03 3.34 -28.24
C LEU A 114 -9.05 3.99 -26.86
N THR A 115 -8.97 3.17 -25.83
CA THR A 115 -8.97 3.62 -24.43
C THR A 115 -7.79 3.05 -23.65
N ILE A 116 -7.30 3.83 -22.71
CA ILE A 116 -6.30 3.46 -21.72
C ILE A 116 -6.95 3.34 -20.35
N LYS A 117 -6.56 2.30 -19.61
CA LYS A 117 -6.82 2.19 -18.18
C LYS A 117 -5.57 1.79 -17.42
N TRP A 118 -5.23 2.55 -16.37
CA TRP A 118 -4.18 2.17 -15.43
C TRP A 118 -4.76 1.73 -14.10
N GLN A 119 -4.24 0.62 -13.57
CA GLN A 119 -4.51 0.17 -12.22
C GLN A 119 -3.20 -0.04 -11.46
N ASN A 120 -3.20 0.22 -10.16
CA ASN A 120 -2.09 -0.18 -9.30
C ASN A 120 -2.20 -1.66 -8.88
N ARG A 121 -1.24 -2.17 -8.10
CA ARG A 121 -1.24 -3.56 -7.59
C ARG A 121 -2.47 -3.96 -6.78
N LYS A 122 -3.26 -2.99 -6.32
CA LYS A 122 -4.49 -3.20 -5.52
C LYS A 122 -5.75 -3.21 -6.40
N GLY A 123 -5.59 -3.03 -7.72
CA GLY A 123 -6.69 -2.91 -8.66
C GLY A 123 -7.37 -1.54 -8.64
N GLU A 124 -6.87 -0.57 -7.87
CA GLU A 124 -7.43 0.80 -7.86
C GLU A 124 -7.16 1.46 -9.20
N ASP A 125 -8.21 2.05 -9.80
CA ASP A 125 -8.10 2.84 -11.02
C ASP A 125 -7.35 4.15 -10.73
N ILE A 126 -6.23 4.35 -11.42
CA ILE A 126 -5.39 5.53 -11.28
C ILE A 126 -5.28 6.32 -12.60
N THR A 127 -6.15 6.03 -13.58
CA THR A 127 -6.11 6.63 -14.91
C THR A 127 -6.14 8.17 -14.84
N ASP A 128 -7.06 8.74 -14.07
CA ASP A 128 -7.13 10.20 -13.89
C ASP A 128 -5.91 10.79 -13.18
N ALA A 129 -5.32 10.04 -12.23
CA ALA A 129 -4.11 10.47 -11.53
C ALA A 129 -2.89 10.46 -12.47
N VAL A 130 -2.82 9.50 -13.39
CA VAL A 130 -1.80 9.47 -14.46
C VAL A 130 -1.99 10.65 -15.40
N LYS A 131 -3.22 10.98 -15.80
CA LYS A 131 -3.52 12.18 -16.62
C LYS A 131 -3.08 13.47 -15.94
N ALA A 132 -3.34 13.61 -14.65
CA ALA A 132 -2.97 14.80 -13.89
C ALA A 132 -1.45 14.91 -13.67
N TYR A 133 -0.74 13.78 -13.61
CA TYR A 133 0.69 13.72 -13.28
C TYR A 133 1.46 12.72 -14.16
N PRO A 134 1.53 12.92 -15.48
CA PRO A 134 2.15 11.96 -16.41
C PRO A 134 3.66 11.82 -16.16
N ASN A 135 4.30 12.90 -15.72
CA ASN A 135 5.71 12.97 -15.35
C ASN A 135 6.04 12.45 -13.94
N LYS A 136 5.06 11.85 -13.24
CA LYS A 136 5.30 11.26 -11.93
C LYS A 136 6.00 9.89 -12.09
N PRO A 137 7.10 9.63 -11.36
CA PRO A 137 7.71 8.31 -11.32
C PRO A 137 6.74 7.25 -10.78
N LEU A 138 6.84 6.03 -11.30
CA LEU A 138 6.08 4.90 -10.79
C LEU A 138 6.56 4.54 -9.38
N ASN A 139 5.63 4.41 -8.44
CA ASN A 139 5.95 4.03 -7.08
C ASN A 139 6.05 2.50 -6.99
N ILE A 140 7.24 2.00 -6.65
CA ILE A 140 7.49 0.55 -6.49
C ILE A 140 6.57 -0.10 -5.44
N CYS A 141 6.11 0.64 -4.43
CA CYS A 141 5.18 0.15 -3.42
C CYS A 141 3.75 -0.05 -3.93
N ASN A 142 3.44 0.49 -5.11
CA ASN A 142 2.17 0.31 -5.80
C ASN A 142 2.29 -0.57 -7.04
N ALA A 143 3.51 -1.06 -7.33
CA ALA A 143 3.81 -1.94 -8.44
C ALA A 143 3.53 -3.42 -8.09
N PRO A 144 3.34 -4.29 -9.09
CA PRO A 144 3.21 -3.95 -10.51
C PRO A 144 1.92 -3.18 -10.80
N TYR A 145 1.99 -2.32 -11.79
CA TYR A 145 0.86 -1.61 -12.36
C TYR A 145 0.31 -2.41 -13.53
N LYS A 146 -1.00 -2.35 -13.75
CA LYS A 146 -1.68 -2.94 -14.91
C LYS A 146 -2.11 -1.83 -15.85
N LEU A 147 -1.55 -1.81 -17.06
CA LEU A 147 -1.95 -0.93 -18.16
C LEU A 147 -2.81 -1.75 -19.13
N THR A 148 -4.09 -1.41 -19.26
CA THR A 148 -5.01 -2.04 -20.21
C THR A 148 -5.27 -1.10 -21.38
N LEU A 149 -5.03 -1.58 -22.60
CA LEU A 149 -5.40 -0.91 -23.84
C LEU A 149 -6.59 -1.64 -24.44
N THR A 150 -7.62 -0.91 -24.85
CA THR A 150 -8.83 -1.51 -25.43
C THR A 150 -9.26 -0.75 -26.67
N ALA A 151 -9.46 -1.47 -27.77
CA ALA A 151 -10.10 -1.00 -28.99
C ALA A 151 -11.53 -1.54 -29.05
N THR A 152 -12.51 -0.69 -29.36
CA THR A 152 -13.88 -1.15 -29.66
C THR A 152 -13.96 -1.73 -31.07
N ASP A 153 -15.08 -2.38 -31.41
CA ASP A 153 -15.41 -2.65 -32.81
C ASP A 153 -15.34 -1.35 -33.63
N ALA A 154 -14.90 -1.48 -34.88
CA ALA A 154 -14.67 -0.34 -35.76
C ALA A 154 -15.01 -0.67 -37.21
N GLU A 155 -15.53 0.32 -37.91
CA GLU A 155 -15.74 0.31 -39.35
C GLU A 155 -14.91 1.43 -39.97
N LEU A 156 -14.22 1.13 -41.06
CA LEU A 156 -13.57 2.10 -41.93
C LEU A 156 -14.35 2.15 -43.24
N TRP A 157 -14.63 3.33 -43.78
CA TRP A 157 -15.28 3.44 -45.08
C TRP A 157 -14.83 4.67 -45.86
N THR A 158 -14.89 4.55 -47.18
CA THR A 158 -14.71 5.65 -48.13
C THR A 158 -16.04 6.04 -48.77
N GLN A 159 -16.06 7.18 -49.44
CA GLN A 159 -17.29 7.65 -50.09
C GLN A 159 -17.57 6.88 -51.39
N TYR A 160 -16.51 6.54 -52.16
CA TYR A 160 -16.64 6.03 -53.52
C TYR A 160 -15.89 4.71 -53.80
N GLY A 161 -15.03 4.24 -52.90
CA GLY A 161 -14.26 3.00 -53.08
C GLY A 161 -15.13 1.72 -53.20
N ILE A 162 -14.61 0.73 -53.93
CA ILE A 162 -15.18 -0.62 -54.02
C ILE A 162 -14.04 -1.63 -53.79
N PRO A 163 -14.07 -2.40 -52.68
CA PRO A 163 -15.07 -2.40 -51.62
C PRO A 163 -15.06 -1.09 -50.79
N LYS A 164 -16.25 -0.63 -50.38
CA LYS A 164 -16.45 0.68 -49.73
C LYS A 164 -15.95 0.74 -48.30
N GLY A 165 -15.75 -0.40 -47.64
CA GLY A 165 -15.41 -0.40 -46.22
C GLY A 165 -14.80 -1.71 -45.73
N SER A 166 -14.25 -1.61 -44.52
CA SER A 166 -13.60 -2.67 -43.77
C SER A 166 -14.15 -2.70 -42.35
N HIS A 167 -14.35 -3.90 -41.82
CA HIS A 167 -14.82 -4.11 -40.46
C HIS A 167 -13.71 -4.72 -39.60
N PHE A 168 -13.52 -4.19 -38.41
CA PHE A 168 -12.56 -4.69 -37.44
C PHE A 168 -13.25 -5.03 -36.12
N SER A 169 -12.94 -6.20 -35.58
CA SER A 169 -13.41 -6.58 -34.24
C SER A 169 -12.57 -5.90 -33.17
N GLY A 170 -13.22 -5.50 -32.08
CA GLY A 170 -12.59 -4.93 -30.90
C GLY A 170 -11.66 -5.94 -30.22
N SER A 171 -10.67 -5.42 -29.51
CA SER A 171 -9.67 -6.23 -28.80
C SER A 171 -9.17 -5.49 -27.55
N SER A 172 -8.58 -6.22 -26.61
CA SER A 172 -8.01 -5.66 -25.39
C SER A 172 -6.76 -6.44 -24.98
N HIS A 173 -5.74 -5.71 -24.51
CA HIS A 173 -4.51 -6.30 -23.99
C HIS A 173 -4.07 -5.59 -22.71
N SER A 174 -3.49 -6.35 -21.78
CA SER A 174 -3.02 -5.84 -20.49
C SER A 174 -1.54 -6.08 -20.30
N TYR A 175 -0.80 -5.02 -19.97
CA TYR A 175 0.62 -5.06 -19.61
C TYR A 175 0.79 -4.90 -18.11
N TYR A 176 1.63 -5.74 -17.51
CA TYR A 176 2.05 -5.60 -16.12
C TYR A 176 3.42 -4.95 -16.05
N ILE A 177 3.54 -3.79 -15.39
CA ILE A 177 4.71 -2.91 -15.47
C ILE A 177 5.19 -2.57 -14.06
N LYS A 178 6.51 -2.59 -13.84
CA LYS A 178 7.14 -2.12 -12.60
C LYS A 178 8.26 -1.11 -12.92
N PRO A 179 8.53 -0.13 -12.04
CA PRO A 179 9.68 0.75 -12.20
C PRO A 179 11.00 -0.04 -12.14
N LYS A 180 12.07 0.56 -12.69
CA LYS A 180 13.42 0.07 -12.47
C LYS A 180 13.75 0.06 -10.98
N ILE A 181 14.17 -1.09 -10.46
CA ILE A 181 14.52 -1.23 -9.05
C ILE A 181 16.00 -0.98 -8.86
N ASP A 182 16.33 0.07 -8.11
CA ASP A 182 17.71 0.35 -7.70
C ASP A 182 17.85 0.67 -6.23
N ILE A 183 16.78 1.20 -5.64
CA ILE A 183 16.76 1.60 -4.25
C ILE A 183 15.63 0.82 -3.57
N PRO A 184 15.98 -0.15 -2.70
CA PRO A 184 14.99 -0.82 -1.89
C PRO A 184 14.26 0.14 -0.95
N LEU A 185 12.97 -0.10 -0.76
CA LEU A 185 12.10 0.69 0.11
C LEU A 185 11.32 -0.21 1.07
N ALA A 186 11.02 0.31 2.25
CA ALA A 186 9.93 -0.21 3.07
C ALA A 186 8.64 0.50 2.65
N CYS A 187 7.62 -0.28 2.32
CA CYS A 187 6.35 0.24 1.84
C CYS A 187 5.34 0.39 2.98
N TYR A 188 5.24 -0.66 3.81
CA TYR A 188 4.29 -0.71 4.90
C TYR A 188 4.87 -1.43 6.11
N ALA A 189 4.44 -1.02 7.29
CA ALA A 189 4.58 -1.76 8.53
C ALA A 189 3.20 -2.29 8.93
N GLN A 190 3.03 -3.59 8.78
CA GLN A 190 1.76 -4.28 8.92
C GLN A 190 1.63 -4.93 10.31
N PRO A 191 0.90 -4.33 11.26
CA PRO A 191 0.42 -5.05 12.44
C PRO A 191 -0.73 -6.02 12.07
N ASN A 192 -1.44 -6.55 13.05
CA ASN A 192 -2.70 -7.25 12.82
C ASN A 192 -3.69 -6.32 12.07
N LEU A 193 -4.30 -6.79 10.99
CA LEU A 193 -5.22 -5.99 10.18
C LEU A 193 -6.66 -6.00 10.71
N ASN A 194 -6.96 -6.82 11.71
CA ASN A 194 -8.28 -6.85 12.35
C ASN A 194 -8.67 -5.45 12.84
N ASN A 195 -9.94 -5.09 12.64
CA ASN A 195 -10.46 -3.74 12.86
C ASN A 195 -9.65 -2.66 12.10
N GLY A 196 -9.32 -2.94 10.83
CA GLY A 196 -8.66 -2.00 9.93
C GLY A 196 -9.56 -1.32 8.90
N THR A 197 -10.88 -1.55 8.96
CA THR A 197 -11.86 -1.14 7.94
C THR A 197 -13.01 -0.33 8.54
N GLY A 198 -13.81 0.32 7.68
CA GLY A 198 -15.01 1.06 8.09
C GLY A 198 -14.71 2.11 9.15
N LYS A 199 -15.49 2.11 10.25
CA LYS A 199 -15.32 3.06 11.38
C LYS A 199 -14.00 2.93 12.15
N TYR A 200 -13.29 1.82 11.96
CA TYR A 200 -11.97 1.60 12.56
C TYR A 200 -10.83 1.97 11.60
N ALA A 201 -11.13 2.21 10.31
CA ALA A 201 -10.10 2.56 9.35
C ALA A 201 -9.40 3.85 9.76
N GLY A 202 -8.07 3.84 9.64
CA GLY A 202 -7.27 5.02 9.80
C GLY A 202 -7.39 6.02 8.67
N PRO A 203 -6.79 7.21 8.83
CA PRO A 203 -6.62 8.15 7.73
C PRO A 203 -5.87 7.50 6.56
N LYS A 204 -6.33 7.72 5.31
CA LYS A 204 -5.76 7.07 4.10
C LYS A 204 -4.28 7.39 3.91
N GLU A 205 -3.79 8.50 4.43
CA GLU A 205 -2.38 8.90 4.38
C GLU A 205 -1.49 8.10 5.35
N GLN A 206 -2.05 7.53 6.42
CA GLN A 206 -1.30 6.70 7.38
C GLN A 206 -1.61 5.21 7.27
N TRP A 207 -2.87 4.84 6.99
CA TRP A 207 -3.36 3.49 7.09
C TRP A 207 -3.88 2.97 5.75
N ASP A 208 -3.51 1.75 5.46
CA ASP A 208 -4.06 0.95 4.39
C ASP A 208 -4.71 -0.30 4.97
N GLN A 209 -5.96 -0.59 4.60
CA GLN A 209 -6.72 -1.69 5.19
C GLN A 209 -6.16 -3.08 4.88
N TYR A 210 -5.36 -3.21 3.81
CA TYR A 210 -4.79 -4.49 3.38
C TYR A 210 -3.30 -4.61 3.72
N ASP A 211 -2.58 -3.49 3.79
CA ASP A 211 -1.13 -3.48 4.00
C ASP A 211 -0.69 -2.91 5.37
N GLY A 212 -1.56 -2.21 6.10
CA GLY A 212 -1.25 -1.61 7.41
C GLY A 212 -0.70 -0.18 7.32
N PHE A 213 0.23 0.18 8.21
CA PHE A 213 0.74 1.55 8.27
C PHE A 213 1.71 1.88 7.14
N LYS A 214 1.46 2.97 6.42
CA LYS A 214 2.37 3.55 5.43
C LYS A 214 3.58 4.17 6.12
N VAL A 215 4.76 4.06 5.52
CA VAL A 215 5.95 4.79 5.99
C VAL A 215 5.72 6.30 5.86
N GLN A 216 5.82 7.03 6.96
CA GLN A 216 5.53 8.46 7.04
C GLN A 216 6.78 9.33 6.87
N SER A 217 7.91 8.92 7.45
CA SER A 217 9.14 9.71 7.41
C SER A 217 10.40 8.88 7.59
N LEU A 218 11.43 9.13 6.79
CA LEU A 218 12.79 8.62 7.03
C LEU A 218 13.70 9.63 7.74
N SER A 219 13.18 10.79 8.15
CA SER A 219 13.91 11.79 8.93
C SER A 219 13.43 11.91 10.38
N ASN A 220 12.21 11.43 10.69
CA ASN A 220 11.61 11.49 12.02
C ASN A 220 11.01 10.15 12.46
N ALA A 221 11.72 9.46 13.37
CA ALA A 221 11.31 8.17 13.93
C ALA A 221 9.93 8.17 14.59
N SER A 222 9.54 9.27 15.25
CA SER A 222 8.27 9.37 15.99
C SER A 222 7.05 9.52 15.08
N LYS A 223 7.25 9.63 13.76
CA LYS A 223 6.15 9.67 12.77
C LYS A 223 5.79 8.29 12.23
N ASN A 224 6.62 7.27 12.45
CA ASN A 224 6.35 5.92 11.96
C ASN A 224 5.82 5.04 13.07
N PHE A 225 4.94 4.11 12.70
CA PHE A 225 4.56 3.00 13.55
C PHE A 225 5.79 2.10 13.84
N PRO A 226 5.87 1.43 14.99
CA PRO A 226 5.08 1.65 16.20
C PRO A 226 5.65 2.76 17.10
N THR A 227 4.79 3.40 17.90
CA THR A 227 5.20 4.25 19.04
C THR A 227 4.97 3.59 20.39
N THR A 228 4.15 2.54 20.42
CA THR A 228 3.85 1.73 21.60
C THR A 228 4.34 0.30 21.40
N GLY A 229 4.67 -0.42 22.47
CA GLY A 229 5.11 -1.81 22.34
C GLY A 229 4.94 -2.63 23.61
N ALA A 230 4.94 -3.95 23.43
CA ALA A 230 5.02 -4.93 24.50
C ALA A 230 5.84 -6.13 23.99
N ASN A 231 6.32 -6.97 24.92
CA ASN A 231 7.11 -8.12 24.55
C ASN A 231 6.32 -9.07 23.64
N ASN A 232 6.97 -9.57 22.58
CA ASN A 232 6.41 -10.45 21.55
C ASN A 232 5.32 -9.84 20.66
N LEU A 233 5.02 -8.54 20.75
CA LEU A 233 4.33 -7.88 19.64
C LEU A 233 5.22 -7.87 18.42
N TYR A 234 4.62 -8.06 17.24
CA TYR A 234 5.34 -8.07 15.99
C TYR A 234 4.56 -7.38 14.88
N PHE A 235 5.30 -6.85 13.92
CA PHE A 235 4.73 -6.35 12.68
C PHE A 235 5.52 -6.87 11.49
N LYS A 236 4.90 -6.87 10.32
CA LYS A 236 5.54 -7.27 9.08
C LYS A 236 5.99 -6.01 8.34
N LEU A 237 7.28 -5.89 8.10
CA LEU A 237 7.83 -4.86 7.22
C LEU A 237 7.76 -5.37 5.79
N ILE A 238 6.87 -4.78 4.98
CA ILE A 238 6.67 -5.13 3.58
C ILE A 238 7.64 -4.30 2.75
N LEU A 239 8.61 -4.96 2.14
CA LEU A 239 9.68 -4.36 1.36
C LEU A 239 9.34 -4.35 -0.13
N ALA A 240 10.03 -3.49 -0.87
CA ALA A 240 10.06 -3.53 -2.32
C ALA A 240 11.51 -3.41 -2.80
N GLY A 241 11.87 -4.21 -3.80
CA GLY A 241 13.23 -4.26 -4.35
C GLY A 241 14.27 -4.96 -3.48
N MET A 242 13.84 -5.64 -2.41
CA MET A 242 14.72 -6.40 -1.52
C MET A 242 13.99 -7.61 -0.92
N THR A 243 14.72 -8.70 -0.78
CA THR A 243 14.26 -9.93 -0.09
C THR A 243 14.50 -9.85 1.42
N ALA A 244 13.75 -10.64 2.19
CA ALA A 244 13.94 -10.78 3.62
C ALA A 244 15.35 -11.27 3.97
N ARG A 245 15.91 -12.19 3.17
CA ARG A 245 17.30 -12.67 3.31
C ARG A 245 18.30 -11.52 3.28
N GLN A 246 18.20 -10.65 2.27
CA GLN A 246 19.10 -9.51 2.12
C GLN A 246 18.94 -8.53 3.30
N MET A 247 17.71 -8.20 3.67
CA MET A 247 17.41 -7.29 4.77
C MET A 247 18.01 -7.78 6.10
N ILE A 248 17.82 -9.06 6.42
CA ILE A 248 18.35 -9.68 7.64
C ILE A 248 19.87 -9.78 7.58
N ALA A 249 20.47 -10.07 6.43
CA ALA A 249 21.92 -10.13 6.28
C ALA A 249 22.59 -8.76 6.50
N ILE A 250 21.91 -7.65 6.18
CA ILE A 250 22.42 -6.29 6.38
C ILE A 250 22.31 -5.85 7.85
N ASN A 251 21.17 -6.14 8.49
CA ASN A 251 20.85 -5.60 9.81
C ASN A 251 21.18 -6.57 10.96
N GLY A 252 21.34 -7.85 10.67
CA GLY A 252 21.40 -8.93 11.65
C GLY A 252 20.00 -9.40 12.08
N SER A 253 19.95 -10.59 12.69
CA SER A 253 18.71 -11.16 13.23
C SER A 253 18.29 -10.53 14.56
N ILE A 254 19.20 -9.83 15.24
CA ILE A 254 18.95 -9.10 16.48
C ILE A 254 19.42 -7.66 16.29
N VAL A 255 18.49 -6.71 16.36
CA VAL A 255 18.79 -5.27 16.23
C VAL A 255 18.68 -4.60 17.58
N LYS A 256 19.74 -3.88 17.96
CA LYS A 256 19.76 -3.03 19.16
C LYS A 256 19.30 -1.62 18.81
N PRO A 257 18.68 -0.89 19.74
CA PRO A 257 18.30 0.49 19.50
C PRO A 257 19.53 1.37 19.34
N VAL A 258 19.42 2.38 18.49
CA VAL A 258 20.46 3.42 18.31
C VAL A 258 20.43 4.45 19.45
N SER A 259 19.33 4.53 20.20
CA SER A 259 19.20 5.30 21.44
C SER A 259 18.11 4.70 22.32
N GLY A 260 18.21 4.82 23.64
CA GLY A 260 17.30 4.18 24.59
C GLY A 260 17.79 2.80 25.03
N MET A 261 16.97 2.06 25.78
CA MET A 261 17.34 0.73 26.29
C MET A 261 16.14 -0.12 26.68
N GLY A 262 16.40 -1.40 26.97
CA GLY A 262 15.39 -2.37 27.44
C GLY A 262 14.81 -3.21 26.31
N ILE A 263 14.72 -2.68 25.09
CA ILE A 263 14.11 -3.35 23.94
C ILE A 263 15.18 -3.73 22.92
N THR A 264 15.02 -4.88 22.28
CA THR A 264 15.69 -5.27 21.03
C THR A 264 14.64 -5.75 20.01
N LEU A 265 15.03 -5.80 18.74
CA LEU A 265 14.20 -6.39 17.68
C LEU A 265 14.75 -7.75 17.30
N SER A 266 13.87 -8.72 17.07
CA SER A 266 14.20 -9.96 16.37
C SER A 266 13.65 -9.91 14.96
N LEU A 267 14.53 -10.01 13.96
CA LEU A 267 14.19 -10.00 12.54
C LEU A 267 14.18 -11.43 12.00
N THR A 268 13.06 -11.83 11.40
CA THR A 268 12.89 -13.13 10.75
C THR A 268 12.16 -12.97 9.42
N ALA A 269 12.34 -13.91 8.48
CA ALA A 269 11.53 -13.93 7.28
C ALA A 269 10.11 -14.38 7.63
N GLU A 270 9.10 -13.68 7.14
CA GLU A 270 7.71 -14.08 7.37
C GLU A 270 7.47 -15.49 6.81
N ASN A 271 6.89 -16.37 7.64
CA ASN A 271 6.65 -17.78 7.29
C ASN A 271 7.89 -18.53 6.77
N ASN A 272 9.09 -18.14 7.24
CA ASN A 272 10.38 -18.67 6.79
C ASN A 272 10.68 -18.45 5.28
N ALA A 273 9.95 -17.54 4.61
CA ALA A 273 10.09 -17.29 3.18
C ALA A 273 11.19 -16.26 2.89
N LEU A 274 12.45 -16.70 2.99
CA LEU A 274 13.65 -15.84 2.84
C LEU A 274 13.76 -15.10 1.50
N ASP A 275 13.24 -15.69 0.43
CA ASP A 275 13.26 -15.14 -0.93
C ASP A 275 12.07 -14.22 -1.23
N LYS A 276 11.17 -14.02 -0.26
CA LYS A 276 10.07 -13.06 -0.34
C LYS A 276 10.48 -11.72 0.28
N ASN A 277 9.64 -10.73 0.12
CA ASN A 277 9.89 -9.32 0.45
C ASN A 277 9.33 -8.91 1.83
N VAL A 278 9.02 -9.86 2.72
CA VAL A 278 8.36 -9.56 4.00
C VAL A 278 9.23 -10.02 5.17
N VAL A 279 9.59 -9.07 6.05
CA VAL A 279 10.36 -9.32 7.27
C VAL A 279 9.44 -9.14 8.48
N ARG A 280 9.35 -10.16 9.33
CA ARG A 280 8.70 -10.07 10.63
C ARG A 280 9.66 -9.42 11.63
N VAL A 281 9.26 -8.29 12.16
CA VAL A 281 9.95 -7.53 13.21
C VAL A 281 9.25 -7.80 14.53
N THR A 282 9.89 -8.56 15.43
CA THR A 282 9.33 -8.88 16.75
C THR A 282 10.01 -8.06 17.83
N LEU A 283 9.22 -7.37 18.67
CA LEU A 283 9.72 -6.63 19.82
C LEU A 283 10.07 -7.60 20.95
N LYS A 284 11.29 -7.48 21.48
CA LYS A 284 11.75 -8.25 22.64
C LYS A 284 12.14 -7.26 23.73
N GLY A 285 11.59 -7.42 24.92
CA GLY A 285 11.84 -6.49 26.02
C GLY A 285 11.31 -7.02 27.35
N PRO A 286 11.28 -6.18 28.38
CA PRO A 286 10.95 -6.63 29.71
C PRO A 286 9.51 -7.12 29.84
N THR A 287 9.34 -8.15 30.66
CA THR A 287 8.06 -8.73 31.09
C THR A 287 7.98 -8.70 32.61
N LYS A 288 6.85 -9.16 33.18
CA LYS A 288 6.70 -9.32 34.63
C LYS A 288 7.78 -10.20 35.26
N ASP A 289 8.30 -11.16 34.50
CA ASP A 289 9.28 -12.16 34.97
C ASP A 289 10.72 -11.74 34.69
N SER A 290 10.95 -10.64 33.97
CA SER A 290 12.31 -10.16 33.69
C SER A 290 13.00 -9.69 34.97
N MET A 291 14.25 -10.09 35.18
CA MET A 291 15.07 -9.56 36.28
C MET A 291 15.25 -8.04 36.18
N ASN A 292 15.57 -7.56 34.96
CA ASN A 292 15.68 -6.15 34.66
C ASN A 292 14.44 -5.68 33.89
N LYS A 293 13.71 -4.71 34.47
CA LYS A 293 12.49 -4.12 33.91
C LYS A 293 12.68 -2.69 33.40
N MET A 294 13.94 -2.24 33.28
CA MET A 294 14.27 -0.91 32.78
C MET A 294 13.83 -0.75 31.33
N PHE A 295 13.17 0.38 31.06
CA PHE A 295 12.82 0.84 29.74
C PHE A 295 13.19 2.32 29.63
N LYS A 296 13.74 2.71 28.49
CA LYS A 296 13.85 4.12 28.09
C LYS A 296 13.44 4.21 26.62
N PRO A 297 12.70 5.24 26.20
CA PRO A 297 12.27 5.41 24.82
C PRO A 297 13.33 5.03 23.81
N ALA A 298 13.01 4.02 23.01
CA ALA A 298 13.98 3.29 22.21
C ALA A 298 13.76 3.58 20.73
N ARG A 299 14.80 4.12 20.07
CA ARG A 299 14.78 4.42 18.64
C ARG A 299 15.53 3.34 17.88
N PHE A 300 14.95 2.88 16.79
CA PHE A 300 15.51 1.85 15.94
C PHE A 300 15.68 2.37 14.52
N GLU A 301 16.78 1.98 13.91
CA GLU A 301 17.10 2.23 12.51
C GLU A 301 17.36 0.89 11.83
N LEU A 302 16.76 0.72 10.66
CA LEU A 302 16.96 -0.41 9.78
C LEU A 302 17.48 0.12 8.44
N TYR A 303 18.40 -0.62 7.82
CA TYR A 303 19.17 -0.15 6.66
C TYR A 303 18.96 -1.04 5.44
N ARG A 304 19.03 -0.42 4.24
CA ARG A 304 18.95 -1.12 2.94
C ARG A 304 20.30 -1.56 2.38
N ASP A 305 21.40 -1.16 3.00
CA ASP A 305 22.74 -1.52 2.58
C ASP A 305 23.75 -1.43 3.73
N LYS A 306 24.98 -1.91 3.47
CA LYS A 306 26.09 -1.88 4.43
C LYS A 306 26.65 -0.47 4.66
N ALA A 307 26.34 0.49 3.79
CA ALA A 307 26.68 1.90 3.98
C ALA A 307 25.74 2.61 4.98
N LYS A 308 24.77 1.87 5.55
CA LYS A 308 23.79 2.36 6.52
C LYS A 308 22.84 3.42 5.95
N ASN A 309 22.46 3.28 4.68
CA ASN A 309 21.33 4.05 4.16
C ASN A 309 20.02 3.52 4.77
N LEU A 310 19.21 4.40 5.36
CA LEU A 310 17.97 4.04 6.03
C LEU A 310 16.94 3.45 5.06
N ILE A 311 16.28 2.37 5.49
CA ILE A 311 15.08 1.82 4.85
C ILE A 311 13.84 2.02 5.72
N TYR A 312 14.01 2.00 7.04
CA TYR A 312 12.94 2.23 8.00
C TYR A 312 13.50 2.69 9.34
N GLN A 313 12.76 3.54 10.05
CA GLN A 313 13.07 3.89 11.43
C GLN A 313 11.79 4.13 12.22
N PHE A 314 11.83 3.86 13.52
CA PHE A 314 10.70 4.10 14.42
C PHE A 314 11.20 4.30 15.85
N LYS A 315 10.32 4.81 16.72
CA LYS A 315 10.65 5.06 18.13
C LYS A 315 9.53 4.52 19.00
N ILE A 316 9.85 3.59 19.89
CA ILE A 316 8.95 3.17 20.97
C ILE A 316 9.07 4.19 22.09
N ASP A 317 8.00 4.96 22.31
CA ASP A 317 7.87 5.92 23.40
C ASP A 317 7.20 5.30 24.64
N ARG A 318 6.42 4.22 24.47
CA ARG A 318 5.68 3.59 25.57
C ARG A 318 5.80 2.08 25.57
N TRP A 319 6.20 1.50 26.70
CA TRP A 319 6.33 0.05 26.88
C TRP A 319 5.33 -0.50 27.88
N PHE A 320 4.64 -1.57 27.50
CA PHE A 320 3.59 -2.20 28.30
C PHE A 320 4.02 -3.58 28.80
N ILE A 321 3.71 -3.86 30.07
CA ILE A 321 3.79 -5.18 30.70
C ILE A 321 2.39 -5.59 31.16
N VAL A 322 1.86 -6.66 30.58
CA VAL A 322 0.51 -7.17 30.89
C VAL A 322 0.51 -8.10 32.10
N LYS A 323 -0.54 -8.02 32.92
CA LYS A 323 -0.84 -9.00 33.98
C LYS A 323 -1.63 -10.17 33.40
N PRO A 324 -1.26 -11.43 33.70
CA PRO A 324 -2.10 -12.57 33.35
C PRO A 324 -3.42 -12.58 34.14
N GLY A 325 -4.50 -12.95 33.44
CA GLY A 325 -5.81 -13.15 34.04
C GLY A 325 -6.46 -11.87 34.59
N ASN A 326 -7.60 -12.05 35.26
CA ASN A 326 -8.39 -10.93 35.74
C ASN A 326 -7.84 -10.28 37.02
N THR A 327 -8.45 -9.18 37.45
CA THR A 327 -8.13 -8.47 38.70
C THR A 327 -9.21 -8.66 39.77
N GLY A 328 -10.16 -9.58 39.54
CA GLY A 328 -11.29 -9.82 40.44
C GLY A 328 -12.22 -8.61 40.59
N GLN A 329 -12.40 -7.82 39.52
CA GLN A 329 -13.19 -6.59 39.52
C GLN A 329 -12.73 -5.55 40.55
N ASN A 330 -11.44 -5.56 40.90
CA ASN A 330 -10.87 -4.67 41.91
C ASN A 330 -9.68 -3.88 41.37
N TYR A 331 -9.89 -2.59 41.16
CA TYR A 331 -8.87 -1.65 40.69
C TYR A 331 -7.61 -1.61 41.59
N ASN A 332 -7.74 -1.87 42.90
CA ASN A 332 -6.57 -1.94 43.78
C ASN A 332 -5.64 -3.10 43.42
N ASN A 333 -6.16 -4.21 42.88
CA ASN A 333 -5.31 -5.29 42.39
C ASN A 333 -4.53 -4.87 41.14
N ALA A 334 -5.11 -4.02 40.29
CA ALA A 334 -4.41 -3.42 39.15
C ALA A 334 -3.29 -2.48 39.61
N LEU A 335 -3.58 -1.58 40.56
CA LEU A 335 -2.59 -0.69 41.17
C LEU A 335 -1.44 -1.46 41.84
N SER A 336 -1.77 -2.46 42.67
CA SER A 336 -0.79 -3.27 43.37
C SER A 336 0.12 -4.02 42.39
N PHE A 337 -0.43 -4.55 41.29
CA PHE A 337 0.38 -5.20 40.27
C PHE A 337 1.38 -4.23 39.62
N CYS A 338 0.94 -3.05 39.15
CA CYS A 338 1.85 -2.07 38.54
C CYS A 338 2.90 -1.52 39.51
N LYS A 339 2.51 -1.30 40.77
CA LYS A 339 3.43 -0.88 41.84
C LYS A 339 4.48 -1.96 42.13
N ASN A 340 4.08 -3.23 42.20
CA ASN A 340 5.00 -4.34 42.48
C ASN A 340 5.89 -4.70 41.28
N LEU A 341 5.46 -4.40 40.05
CA LEU A 341 6.32 -4.48 38.87
C LEU A 341 7.46 -3.47 38.92
N SER A 342 7.24 -2.34 39.58
CA SER A 342 8.19 -1.25 39.64
C SER A 342 9.40 -1.67 40.47
N SER A 343 10.58 -1.58 39.86
CA SER A 343 11.87 -1.76 40.55
C SER A 343 12.66 -0.47 40.44
N SER A 344 13.67 -0.43 39.56
CA SER A 344 14.37 0.82 39.19
C SER A 344 13.60 1.66 38.16
N GLN A 345 12.61 1.05 37.49
CA GLN A 345 11.67 1.70 36.58
C GLN A 345 10.30 1.72 37.25
N THR A 346 9.62 2.86 37.22
CA THR A 346 8.23 2.95 37.65
C THR A 346 7.31 2.59 36.49
N TYR A 347 6.34 1.72 36.78
CA TYR A 347 5.24 1.34 35.90
C TYR A 347 3.92 1.79 36.50
N PHE A 348 3.03 2.30 35.66
CA PHE A 348 1.76 2.88 36.08
C PHE A 348 0.61 2.11 35.47
N VAL A 349 -0.54 2.14 36.15
CA VAL A 349 -1.80 1.83 35.46
C VAL A 349 -1.96 2.89 34.35
N PRO A 350 -2.24 2.50 33.09
CA PRO A 350 -2.30 3.44 31.98
C PRO A 350 -3.47 4.41 32.08
N ALA A 351 -3.35 5.56 31.43
CA ALA A 351 -4.52 6.39 31.11
C ALA A 351 -5.26 5.81 29.89
N ALA A 352 -6.51 6.22 29.66
CA ALA A 352 -7.29 5.76 28.51
C ALA A 352 -6.59 6.06 27.17
N GLN A 353 -5.93 7.21 27.07
CA GLN A 353 -5.15 7.61 25.90
C GLN A 353 -3.89 6.76 25.65
N ASP A 354 -3.43 5.98 26.63
CA ASP A 354 -2.35 5.00 26.41
C ASP A 354 -2.85 3.74 25.69
N TYR A 355 -4.16 3.53 25.63
CA TYR A 355 -4.78 2.41 24.92
C TYR A 355 -5.47 2.84 23.62
N THR A 356 -6.27 3.90 23.64
CA THR A 356 -7.21 4.22 22.57
C THR A 356 -7.14 5.67 22.11
N ASN A 357 -7.73 5.93 20.94
CA ASN A 357 -8.03 7.27 20.42
C ASN A 357 -9.54 7.50 20.22
N ALA A 358 -10.39 6.66 20.81
CA ALA A 358 -11.83 6.81 20.84
C ALA A 358 -12.29 7.95 21.77
N ASN A 359 -13.55 8.37 21.63
CA ASN A 359 -14.26 9.21 22.59
C ASN A 359 -15.57 8.52 23.01
N GLY A 360 -15.95 8.56 24.26
CA GLY A 360 -17.18 7.93 24.74
C GLY A 360 -17.37 8.06 26.25
N TYR A 361 -18.62 7.90 26.72
CA TYR A 361 -18.98 8.01 28.15
C TYR A 361 -18.37 9.27 28.79
N ASP A 362 -18.63 10.45 28.22
CA ASP A 362 -18.07 11.75 28.63
C ASP A 362 -16.53 11.90 28.53
N TRP A 363 -15.82 10.89 28.00
CA TRP A 363 -14.41 10.99 27.66
C TRP A 363 -14.21 11.53 26.24
N ASN A 364 -13.50 12.65 26.07
CA ASN A 364 -13.40 13.42 24.82
C ASN A 364 -11.98 13.87 24.41
N LEU A 365 -10.93 13.18 24.86
CA LEU A 365 -9.53 13.51 24.54
C LEU A 365 -8.87 12.56 23.52
N GLY A 366 -9.67 11.72 22.86
CA GLY A 366 -9.28 10.96 21.68
C GLY A 366 -9.12 11.85 20.44
N VAL A 367 -9.22 11.23 19.26
CA VAL A 367 -9.19 12.00 18.01
C VAL A 367 -10.47 12.85 17.89
N PRO A 368 -10.36 14.15 17.56
CA PRO A 368 -11.55 15.00 17.38
C PRO A 368 -12.54 14.39 16.38
N GLY A 369 -13.81 14.31 16.78
CA GLY A 369 -14.89 13.74 15.96
C GLY A 369 -14.94 12.21 15.90
N GLN A 370 -14.00 11.49 16.54
CA GLN A 370 -14.06 10.04 16.64
C GLN A 370 -15.18 9.62 17.61
N GLY A 371 -15.94 8.59 17.28
CA GLY A 371 -16.94 8.00 18.19
C GLY A 371 -16.31 7.06 19.22
N ASN A 372 -17.14 6.24 19.87
CA ASN A 372 -16.70 5.31 20.91
C ASN A 372 -16.13 4.01 20.34
N THR A 373 -15.14 4.13 19.47
CA THR A 373 -14.30 3.03 18.97
C THR A 373 -13.00 3.63 18.47
N TYR A 374 -11.87 2.93 18.58
CA TYR A 374 -10.62 3.45 18.01
C TYR A 374 -10.70 3.54 16.48
N GLN A 375 -9.82 4.36 15.90
CA GLN A 375 -9.39 4.25 14.51
C GLN A 375 -7.91 3.85 14.46
N ARG A 376 -7.49 3.08 13.43
CA ARG A 376 -6.08 2.71 13.24
C ARG A 376 -5.25 3.97 12.99
N ARG A 377 -4.40 4.35 13.94
CA ARG A 377 -3.62 5.59 13.82
C ARG A 377 -2.34 5.47 14.62
N ILE A 378 -1.26 6.06 14.10
CA ILE A 378 0.00 6.21 14.83
C ILE A 378 -0.23 7.25 15.93
N SER A 379 0.13 6.91 17.17
CA SER A 379 -0.06 7.81 18.31
C SER A 379 0.77 9.07 18.13
N TYR A 380 0.24 10.21 18.57
CA TYR A 380 0.94 11.49 18.44
C TYR A 380 0.69 12.38 19.64
N TRP A 381 1.63 13.30 19.89
CA TRP A 381 1.48 14.36 20.88
C TRP A 381 0.74 15.56 20.28
N ASN A 382 -0.33 16.02 20.91
CA ASN A 382 -1.16 17.14 20.42
C ASN A 382 -0.82 18.50 21.09
N ASN A 383 0.39 18.62 21.64
CA ASN A 383 0.89 19.73 22.48
C ASN A 383 0.46 19.72 23.95
N SER A 384 -0.45 18.84 24.35
CA SER A 384 -0.86 18.72 25.77
C SER A 384 -0.88 17.29 26.28
N GLN A 385 -1.16 16.32 25.40
CA GLN A 385 -1.20 14.90 25.75
C GLN A 385 -0.94 14.00 24.54
N TRP A 386 -0.79 12.71 24.81
CA TRP A 386 -0.81 11.67 23.79
C TRP A 386 -2.23 11.45 23.28
N VAL A 387 -2.39 11.33 21.96
CA VAL A 387 -3.63 10.91 21.32
C VAL A 387 -3.39 9.57 20.64
N GLY A 388 -4.13 8.55 21.09
CA GLY A 388 -3.93 7.17 20.66
C GLY A 388 -2.84 6.45 21.45
N GLY A 389 -2.93 5.13 21.40
CA GLY A 389 -2.04 4.24 22.11
C GLY A 389 -2.10 2.82 21.58
N LEU A 390 -1.89 1.86 22.49
CA LEU A 390 -1.59 0.48 22.15
C LEU A 390 -2.64 -0.19 21.26
N PHE A 391 -3.94 -0.05 21.56
CA PHE A 391 -4.99 -0.73 20.78
C PHE A 391 -5.26 -0.02 19.45
N SER A 392 -5.17 1.31 19.39
CA SER A 392 -5.27 2.03 18.10
C SER A 392 -4.10 1.72 17.16
N GLU A 393 -2.91 1.44 17.70
CA GLU A 393 -1.73 1.08 16.92
C GLU A 393 -1.66 -0.41 16.56
N TRP A 394 -2.01 -1.31 17.48
CA TRP A 394 -1.80 -2.75 17.27
C TRP A 394 -3.09 -3.52 16.93
N GLY A 395 -4.26 -2.94 17.18
CA GLY A 395 -5.55 -3.52 16.87
C GLY A 395 -5.99 -4.48 17.97
N ILE A 396 -6.56 -5.62 17.59
CA ILE A 396 -6.93 -6.67 18.53
C ILE A 396 -5.66 -7.31 19.11
N ILE A 397 -5.25 -6.83 20.28
CA ILE A 397 -3.94 -7.13 20.88
C ILE A 397 -3.77 -8.60 21.31
N TYR A 398 -4.87 -9.27 21.65
CA TYR A 398 -4.85 -10.67 22.10
C TYR A 398 -4.77 -11.68 20.94
N ASP A 399 -4.81 -11.23 19.69
CA ASP A 399 -4.48 -12.09 18.53
C ASP A 399 -2.96 -12.36 18.44
N TYR A 400 -2.15 -11.55 19.12
CA TYR A 400 -0.73 -11.79 19.32
C TYR A 400 -0.52 -12.82 20.44
N ARG A 401 -0.78 -14.09 20.12
CA ARG A 401 -0.81 -15.19 21.12
C ARG A 401 0.42 -15.26 22.03
N ASP A 402 1.61 -14.99 21.49
CA ASP A 402 2.85 -15.05 22.25
C ASP A 402 3.11 -13.80 23.12
N ALA A 403 2.29 -12.75 22.99
CA ALA A 403 2.41 -11.51 23.75
C ALA A 403 1.69 -11.55 25.11
N GLY A 404 0.88 -12.58 25.38
CA GLY A 404 0.28 -12.82 26.68
C GLY A 404 -0.90 -11.91 27.05
N TRP A 405 -1.54 -11.30 26.05
CA TRP A 405 -2.71 -10.44 26.25
C TRP A 405 -4.00 -11.27 26.19
N ASP A 406 -4.89 -11.02 27.14
CA ASP A 406 -6.19 -11.67 27.21
C ASP A 406 -7.29 -10.75 26.66
N PRO A 407 -8.38 -11.31 26.10
CA PRO A 407 -9.57 -10.53 25.78
C PRO A 407 -10.21 -9.97 27.05
N GLY A 408 -10.64 -8.72 26.99
CA GLY A 408 -11.29 -8.04 28.10
C GLY A 408 -11.08 -6.54 28.09
N ASP A 409 -11.56 -5.91 29.16
CA ASP A 409 -11.53 -4.48 29.37
C ASP A 409 -10.40 -4.13 30.32
N TYR A 410 -9.54 -3.22 29.88
CA TYR A 410 -8.32 -2.88 30.60
C TYR A 410 -8.58 -1.66 31.48
N TRP A 411 -8.25 -1.78 32.75
CA TRP A 411 -8.33 -0.69 33.71
C TRP A 411 -7.50 0.50 33.26
N VAL A 412 -8.04 1.69 33.51
CA VAL A 412 -7.31 2.95 33.35
C VAL A 412 -7.37 3.78 34.63
N THR A 413 -6.49 4.77 34.74
CA THR A 413 -6.47 5.71 35.87
C THR A 413 -7.62 6.71 35.84
N ASP A 414 -8.13 7.04 34.65
CA ASP A 414 -9.15 8.04 34.44
C ASP A 414 -10.50 7.68 35.08
N VAL A 415 -11.22 8.70 35.53
CA VAL A 415 -12.49 8.58 36.25
C VAL A 415 -13.54 9.43 35.55
N SER A 416 -14.75 8.90 35.43
CA SER A 416 -15.89 9.63 34.91
C SER A 416 -16.37 10.73 35.84
N GLN A 417 -17.22 11.61 35.32
CA GLN A 417 -17.86 12.66 36.12
C GLN A 417 -18.72 12.08 37.26
N GLU A 418 -19.19 10.83 37.12
CA GLU A 418 -19.93 10.09 38.15
C GLU A 418 -19.00 9.46 39.23
N GLY A 419 -17.69 9.65 39.13
CA GLY A 419 -16.73 9.05 40.08
C GLY A 419 -16.41 7.57 39.81
N LYS A 420 -16.90 6.99 38.71
CA LYS A 420 -16.61 5.60 38.31
C LYS A 420 -15.36 5.54 37.45
N ARG A 421 -14.54 4.52 37.63
CA ARG A 421 -13.33 4.32 36.82
C ARG A 421 -13.71 3.95 35.39
N TYR A 422 -13.00 4.51 34.42
CA TYR A 422 -13.11 4.02 33.06
C TYR A 422 -12.38 2.68 32.89
N ASN A 423 -12.74 1.99 31.82
CA ASN A 423 -12.02 0.89 31.24
C ASN A 423 -11.96 1.07 29.71
N VAL A 424 -11.03 0.37 29.07
CA VAL A 424 -10.93 0.36 27.61
C VAL A 424 -10.98 -1.08 27.11
N PHE A 425 -11.96 -1.42 26.29
CA PHE A 425 -12.09 -2.77 25.75
C PHE A 425 -11.02 -3.04 24.69
N ALA A 426 -10.22 -4.10 24.85
CA ALA A 426 -9.10 -4.38 23.96
C ALA A 426 -9.50 -4.69 22.51
N LYS A 427 -10.75 -5.07 22.26
CA LYS A 427 -11.24 -5.37 20.91
C LYS A 427 -11.52 -4.10 20.12
N LEU A 428 -12.33 -3.19 20.66
CA LEU A 428 -12.85 -2.02 19.92
C LEU A 428 -12.19 -0.70 20.35
N GLY A 429 -11.49 -0.69 21.49
CA GLY A 429 -10.97 0.49 22.17
C GLY A 429 -12.04 1.48 22.58
N ASP A 430 -13.28 1.04 22.74
CA ASP A 430 -14.33 1.82 23.36
C ASP A 430 -14.02 2.03 24.84
N ILE A 431 -14.46 3.20 25.32
CA ILE A 431 -14.36 3.62 26.70
C ILE A 431 -15.72 3.39 27.34
N ASP A 432 -15.71 2.70 28.48
CA ASP A 432 -16.88 2.43 29.28
C ASP A 432 -16.52 2.50 30.78
N ILE A 433 -17.52 2.48 31.64
CA ILE A 433 -17.41 2.30 33.09
C ILE A 433 -17.84 0.90 33.53
N HIS A 434 -18.52 0.15 32.65
CA HIS A 434 -18.96 -1.21 32.87
C HIS A 434 -18.04 -2.17 32.12
N PHE A 435 -17.79 -3.33 32.73
CA PHE A 435 -17.04 -4.41 32.11
C PHE A 435 -17.97 -5.25 31.24
N TRP A 436 -17.45 -5.80 30.16
CA TRP A 436 -18.20 -6.71 29.30
C TRP A 436 -18.78 -7.92 30.06
N ASN A 437 -18.03 -8.44 31.06
CA ASN A 437 -18.55 -9.35 32.07
C ASN A 437 -17.69 -9.34 33.35
N ASN A 438 -18.16 -9.98 34.43
CA ASN A 438 -17.48 -10.00 35.73
C ASN A 438 -16.06 -10.59 35.73
N SER A 439 -15.65 -11.26 34.65
CA SER A 439 -14.32 -11.85 34.51
C SER A 439 -13.50 -11.23 33.38
N SER A 440 -13.96 -10.13 32.77
CA SER A 440 -13.29 -9.45 31.66
C SER A 440 -12.36 -8.33 32.09
N ASP A 441 -12.25 -8.00 33.38
CA ASP A 441 -11.35 -6.97 33.87
C ASP A 441 -9.88 -7.39 33.73
N ARG A 442 -9.06 -6.53 33.13
CA ARG A 442 -7.63 -6.74 32.86
C ARG A 442 -6.81 -5.53 33.27
N VAL A 443 -5.51 -5.72 33.37
CA VAL A 443 -4.56 -4.61 33.55
C VAL A 443 -3.29 -4.90 32.78
N ALA A 444 -2.76 -3.88 32.11
CA ALA A 444 -1.36 -3.80 31.79
C ALA A 444 -0.78 -2.56 32.45
N CYS A 445 0.54 -2.48 32.54
CA CYS A 445 1.23 -1.36 33.15
C CYS A 445 2.17 -0.73 32.13
N VAL A 446 2.22 0.60 32.11
CA VAL A 446 2.98 1.37 31.12
C VAL A 446 4.16 2.09 31.77
N ALA A 447 5.25 2.18 31.03
CA ALA A 447 6.36 3.09 31.27
C ALA A 447 6.59 3.95 30.02
N TRP A 448 6.98 5.21 30.22
CA TRP A 448 7.29 6.20 29.19
C TRP A 448 8.77 6.49 29.12
#